data_AF-A0A090XFD1-F1
#
_entry.id   AF-A0A090XFD1-F1
#
_cell.length_a   1.000
_cell.length_b   1.000
_cell.length_c   1.000
_cell.angle_alpha   90.00
_cell.angle_beta   90.00
_cell.angle_gamma   90.00
#
_symmetry.space_group_name_H-M   'P 1'
#
loop_
_entity.id
_entity.type
_entity.pdbx_description
1 polymer ?
#
loop_
_entity_poly.entity_id
_entity_poly.type
_entity_poly.pdbx_seq_one_letter_code
_entity_poly.pdbx_strand_id
1 'polypeptide(L)' 'MTEITQKPLWDYWSNRWDTGNTPWHRPDIHPMLTEHVDEVLGNRRNAQVFVPLCGKANETKVVLRQWASCCRTGVR' A
#
# COMPACT_ATOMS: atom_id res chain seq x y z
N MET A 1 16.44 -9.13 -39.71
CA MET A 1 16.23 -7.91 -38.90
C MET A 1 15.08 -8.21 -37.95
N THR A 2 15.37 -8.85 -36.81
CA THR A 2 14.33 -9.21 -35.84
C THR A 2 13.96 -7.96 -35.07
N GLU A 3 12.78 -7.42 -35.33
CA GLU A 3 12.19 -6.37 -34.51
C GLU A 3 12.06 -6.87 -33.07
N ILE A 4 12.76 -6.22 -32.15
CA ILE A 4 12.57 -6.45 -30.73
C ILE A 4 11.33 -5.66 -30.35
N THR A 5 10.16 -6.30 -30.32
CA THR A 5 8.94 -5.69 -29.79
C THR A 5 9.14 -5.41 -28.30
N GLN A 6 9.63 -4.22 -27.97
CA GLN A 6 9.74 -3.76 -26.59
C GLN A 6 8.34 -3.52 -26.05
N LYS A 7 7.83 -4.49 -25.27
CA LYS A 7 6.60 -4.30 -24.50
C LYS A 7 6.80 -3.18 -23.47
N PRO A 8 5.81 -2.30 -23.26
CA PRO A 8 5.95 -1.19 -22.34
C PRO A 8 6.09 -1.68 -20.89
N LEU A 9 6.76 -0.91 -20.03
CA LEU A 9 7.05 -1.32 -18.64
C LEU A 9 5.80 -1.66 -17.82
N TRP A 10 4.66 -1.03 -18.10
CA TRP A 10 3.40 -1.35 -17.42
C TRP A 10 2.90 -2.76 -17.75
N ASP A 11 3.21 -3.29 -18.95
CA ASP A 11 2.84 -4.64 -19.37
C ASP A 11 3.60 -5.69 -18.56
N TYR A 12 4.88 -5.42 -18.27
CA TYR A 12 5.69 -6.25 -17.38
C TYR A 12 5.06 -6.38 -15.97
N TRP A 13 4.65 -5.26 -15.38
CA TRP A 13 4.04 -5.27 -14.04
C TRP A 13 2.64 -5.88 -14.04
N SER A 14 1.84 -5.63 -15.08
CA SER A 14 0.51 -6.20 -15.23
C SER A 14 0.56 -7.73 -15.36
N ASN A 15 1.45 -8.25 -16.20
CA ASN A 15 1.63 -9.69 -16.37
C ASN A 15 2.01 -10.40 -15.06
N ARG A 16 2.79 -9.78 -14.18
CA ARG A 16 3.14 -10.37 -12.89
C ARG A 16 1.96 -10.42 -11.91
N TRP A 17 1.06 -9.46 -11.97
CA TRP A 17 -0.21 -9.54 -11.23
C TRP A 17 -1.12 -10.63 -11.81
N ASP A 18 -1.23 -10.73 -13.13
CA ASP A 18 -2.10 -11.71 -13.80
C ASP A 18 -1.63 -13.16 -13.59
N THR A 19 -0.32 -13.38 -13.59
CA THR A 19 0.30 -14.71 -13.38
C THR A 19 0.49 -15.05 -11.90
N GLY A 20 0.16 -14.13 -10.99
CA GLY A 20 0.36 -14.31 -9.55
C GLY A 20 1.83 -14.27 -9.09
N ASN A 21 2.78 -13.98 -9.98
CA ASN A 21 4.20 -13.85 -9.67
C ASN A 21 4.49 -12.54 -8.91
N THR A 22 4.10 -12.51 -7.64
CA THR A 22 4.13 -11.33 -6.76
C THR A 22 4.92 -11.57 -5.48
N PRO A 23 6.21 -11.97 -5.53
CA PRO A 23 7.01 -12.31 -4.36
C PRO A 23 7.20 -11.16 -3.36
N TRP A 24 6.99 -9.91 -3.78
CA TRP A 24 6.99 -8.74 -2.88
C TRP A 24 5.68 -8.57 -2.12
N HIS A 25 4.58 -9.17 -2.57
CA HIS A 25 3.29 -9.04 -1.90
C HIS A 25 3.30 -9.86 -0.61
N ARG A 26 2.98 -9.21 0.50
CA ARG A 26 2.83 -9.84 1.80
C ARG A 26 1.34 -9.93 2.16
N PRO A 27 0.84 -11.10 2.60
CA PRO A 27 -0.52 -11.21 3.10
C PRO A 27 -0.69 -10.47 4.43
N ASP A 28 0.38 -10.34 5.22
CA ASP A 28 0.38 -9.65 6.50
C ASP A 28 0.95 -8.24 6.39
N ILE A 29 0.59 -7.39 7.35
CA ILE A 29 1.10 -6.02 7.48
C ILE A 29 2.61 -6.07 7.76
N HIS A 30 3.37 -5.16 7.16
CA HIS A 30 4.79 -5.04 7.46
C HIS A 30 5.03 -4.71 8.95
N PRO A 31 5.82 -5.51 9.69
CA PRO A 31 5.96 -5.36 11.15
C PRO A 31 6.51 -4.00 11.57
N MET A 32 7.48 -3.45 10.83
CA MET A 32 8.00 -2.09 11.08
C MET A 32 6.91 -1.01 11.01
N LEU A 33 5.92 -1.16 10.12
CA LEU A 33 4.85 -0.19 10.05
C LEU A 33 3.98 -0.31 11.30
N THR A 34 3.68 -1.52 11.76
CA THR A 34 2.91 -1.75 12.99
C THR A 34 3.62 -1.17 14.21
N GLU A 35 4.93 -1.30 14.30
CA GLU A 35 5.74 -0.80 15.42
C GLU A 35 5.82 0.74 15.46
N HIS A 36 5.96 1.39 14.30
CA HIS A 36 6.22 2.83 14.21
C HIS A 36 5.07 3.66 13.62
N VAL A 37 3.85 3.12 13.54
CA VAL A 37 2.71 3.80 12.90
C VAL A 37 2.43 5.16 13.53
N ASP A 38 2.49 5.26 14.85
CA ASP A 38 2.18 6.51 15.57
C ASP A 38 3.24 7.59 15.31
N GLU A 39 4.51 7.19 15.18
CA GLU A 39 5.61 8.09 14.81
C GLU A 39 5.48 8.58 13.36
N VAL A 40 5.20 7.67 12.43
CA VAL A 40 5.02 7.99 11.00
C VAL A 40 3.84 8.94 10.77
N LEU A 41 2.76 8.76 11.53
CA LEU A 41 1.59 9.65 11.47
C LEU A 41 1.79 10.92 12.31
N GLY A 42 2.89 11.06 13.04
CA GLY A 42 3.18 12.20 13.92
C GLY A 42 2.11 12.39 15.00
N ASN A 43 1.58 11.28 15.54
CA ASN A 43 0.43 11.24 16.46
C ASN A 43 -0.85 11.90 15.91
N ARG A 44 -0.90 12.21 14.60
CA ARG A 44 -2.07 12.82 13.96
C ARG A 44 -3.05 11.72 13.57
N ARG A 45 -4.25 11.80 14.13
CA ARG A 45 -5.34 10.85 13.84
C ARG A 45 -5.97 11.08 12.46
N ASN A 46 -5.80 12.26 11.88
CA ASN A 46 -6.34 12.64 10.56
C ASN A 46 -5.25 12.87 9.49
N ALA A 47 -4.14 12.14 9.56
CA ALA A 47 -3.07 12.29 8.58
C ALA A 47 -3.50 11.82 7.18
N GLN A 48 -3.18 12.60 6.15
CA GLN A 48 -3.28 12.17 4.76
C GLN A 48 -1.99 11.43 4.39
N VAL A 49 -2.11 10.16 4.05
CA VAL A 49 -0.97 9.28 3.74
C VAL A 49 -1.00 8.92 2.27
N PHE A 50 0.13 9.12 1.59
CA PHE A 50 0.33 8.68 0.21
C PHE A 50 1.19 7.40 0.21
N VAL A 51 0.69 6.35 -0.45
CA VAL A 51 1.42 5.09 -0.60
C VAL A 51 1.74 4.89 -2.09
N PRO A 52 2.98 5.16 -2.52
CA PRO A 52 3.35 4.96 -3.92
C PRO A 52 3.32 3.48 -4.27
N LEU A 53 2.85 3.16 -5.49
CA LEU A 53 2.81 1.78 -6.02
C LEU A 53 2.11 0.79 -5.08
N CYS A 54 1.01 1.21 -4.44
CA CYS A 54 0.37 0.46 -3.35
C CYS A 54 -0.09 -0.96 -3.69
N GLY A 55 -0.31 -1.29 -4.98
CA GLY A 55 -0.74 -2.61 -5.40
C GLY A 55 -1.96 -3.09 -4.61
N LYS A 56 -1.79 -4.14 -3.78
CA LYS A 56 -2.80 -4.68 -2.86
C LYS A 56 -2.34 -4.64 -1.39
N ALA A 57 -1.54 -3.66 -1.00
CA ALA A 57 -1.01 -3.48 0.35
C ALA A 57 -2.12 -3.49 1.42
N ASN A 58 -1.96 -4.30 2.47
CA ASN A 58 -2.90 -4.36 3.59
C ASN A 58 -2.72 -3.19 4.57
N GLU A 59 -1.56 -2.54 4.52
CA GLU A 59 -1.19 -1.32 5.22
C GLU A 59 -2.22 -0.21 5.00
N THR A 60 -2.75 -0.10 3.77
CA THR A 60 -3.79 0.89 3.45
C THR A 60 -5.06 0.69 4.29
N LYS A 61 -5.44 -0.55 4.59
CA LYS A 61 -6.60 -0.83 5.44
C LYS A 61 -6.37 -0.43 6.88
N VAL A 62 -5.16 -0.61 7.40
CA VAL A 62 -4.80 -0.23 8.78
C VAL A 62 -4.86 1.27 8.94
N VAL A 63 -4.22 2.00 8.03
CA VAL A 63 -4.24 3.48 8.01
C VAL A 63 -5.68 4.01 7.92
N LEU A 64 -6.51 3.44 7.03
CA LEU A 64 -7.91 3.83 6.90
C LEU A 64 -8.75 3.49 8.15
N ARG A 65 -8.52 2.35 8.79
CA ARG A 65 -9.25 1.95 10.02
C ARG A 65 -8.93 2.87 11.20
N GLN A 66 -7.68 3.31 11.34
CA GLN A 66 -7.27 4.29 12.35
C GLN A 66 -8.10 5.58 12.22
N TRP A 67 -8.32 6.03 10.97
CA TRP A 67 -9.15 7.20 10.64
C TRP A 67 -10.63 6.99 10.99
N ALA A 68 -11.20 5.85 10.60
CA ALA A 68 -12.62 5.53 10.83
C ALA A 68 -12.97 5.30 12.31
N SER A 69 -12.02 4.84 13.13
CA SER A 69 -12.20 4.76 14.59
C SER A 69 -12.46 6.14 15.21
N CYS A 70 -11.78 7.18 14.72
CA CYS A 70 -11.90 8.53 15.25
C CYS A 70 -13.23 9.22 14.88
N CYS A 71 -13.79 8.96 13.69
CA CYS A 71 -15.13 9.45 13.32
C CYS A 71 -16.23 9.00 14.29
N ARG A 72 -16.05 7.87 14.99
CA ARG A 72 -16.98 7.41 16.03
C ARG A 72 -16.80 8.10 17.37
N THR A 73 -15.62 8.65 17.67
CA THR A 73 -15.33 9.28 18.98
C THR A 73 -15.63 10.77 19.04
N GLY A 74 -16.07 11.41 17.96
CA GLY A 74 -16.63 12.78 18.01
C GLY A 74 -15.69 13.88 18.54
N VAL A 75 -14.39 13.65 18.61
CA VAL A 75 -13.42 14.69 18.96
C VAL A 75 -13.02 15.40 17.68
N ARG A 76 -13.60 16.59 17.50
CA ARG A 76 -13.20 17.58 16.50
C ARG A 76 -12.09 18.45 17.07
#